data_AF-A0A803R5J0-F1
#
_entry.id   AF-A0A803R5J0-F1
#
_cell.length_a   1.000
_cell.length_b   1.000
_cell.length_c   1.000
_cell.angle_alpha   90.00
_cell.angle_beta   90.00
_cell.angle_gamma   90.00
#
_symmetry.space_group_name_H-M   'P 1'
#
loop_
_entity.id
_entity.type
_entity.pdbx_description
1 polymer ?
#
loop_
_entity_poly.entity_id
_entity_poly.type
_entity_poly.pdbx_seq_one_letter_code
_entity_poly.pdbx_strand_id
1 'polypeptide(L)'
;MATAYIRHEPWEMGVHKRNGVVYLDVHKLPERPQSDFERRRCYWGYCFESLATEDPRRTDGEGIHHVDANVEYCSVIKTKLGAHRILMGAEMDCCDSTDDGRRFYVELKTNRELDYQTEERYEREKLLKVWIQSFLAGVPYIVIGFRDDRGKLVRTERLRTKDITQRK
;
A
#
# COMPACT_ATOMS: atom_id res chain seq x y z
N MET A 1 0.20 -2.16 -14.62
CA MET A 1 1.66 -1.98 -14.72
C MET A 1 2.44 -3.23 -14.32
N ALA A 2 2.15 -3.86 -13.18
CA ALA A 2 2.90 -5.02 -12.69
C ALA A 2 2.87 -6.24 -13.63
N THR A 3 1.85 -6.35 -14.48
CA THR A 3 1.72 -7.38 -15.55
C THR A 3 2.94 -7.51 -16.44
N ALA A 4 3.79 -6.48 -16.57
CA ALA A 4 5.03 -6.57 -17.34
C ALA A 4 6.07 -7.52 -16.71
N TYR A 5 5.99 -7.77 -15.40
CA TYR A 5 7.01 -8.52 -14.64
C TYR A 5 6.40 -9.70 -13.87
N ILE A 6 5.22 -9.52 -13.27
CA ILE A 6 4.57 -10.54 -12.45
C ILE A 6 3.79 -11.49 -13.36
N ARG A 7 4.19 -12.76 -13.36
CA ARG A 7 3.65 -13.80 -14.26
C ARG A 7 2.79 -14.85 -13.56
N HIS A 8 2.75 -14.84 -12.22
CA HIS A 8 2.13 -15.90 -11.42
C HIS A 8 0.87 -15.44 -10.66
N GLU A 9 0.44 -14.19 -10.83
CA GLU A 9 -0.75 -13.63 -10.18
C GLU A 9 -1.76 -13.20 -11.26
N PRO A 10 -2.86 -13.95 -11.45
CA PRO A 10 -3.91 -13.58 -12.40
C PRO A 10 -4.70 -12.38 -11.88
N TRP A 11 -5.30 -11.62 -12.80
CA TRP A 11 -6.19 -10.51 -12.50
C TRP A 11 -7.27 -10.39 -13.58
N GLU A 12 -8.41 -9.82 -13.22
CA GLU A 12 -9.51 -9.53 -14.14
C GLU A 12 -10.02 -8.11 -13.89
N MET A 13 -10.54 -7.47 -14.93
CA MET A 13 -11.09 -6.12 -14.85
C MET A 13 -12.18 -5.94 -15.91
N GLY A 14 -13.35 -5.44 -15.49
CA GLY A 14 -14.41 -5.00 -16.38
C GLY A 14 -13.99 -3.75 -17.15
N VAL A 15 -14.38 -3.65 -18.42
CA VAL A 15 -14.07 -2.49 -19.26
C VAL A 15 -15.34 -1.98 -19.91
N HIS A 16 -15.73 -0.75 -19.58
CA HIS A 16 -16.99 -0.16 -20.04
C HIS A 16 -16.74 1.23 -20.63
N LYS A 17 -17.08 1.44 -21.91
CA LYS A 17 -16.97 2.76 -22.55
C LYS A 17 -18.32 3.48 -22.55
N ARG A 18 -18.38 4.71 -22.05
CA ARG A 18 -19.56 5.60 -22.09
C ARG A 18 -19.12 7.04 -22.36
N ASN A 19 -19.76 7.72 -23.31
CA ASN A 19 -19.53 9.13 -23.63
C ASN A 19 -18.04 9.51 -23.80
N GLY A 20 -17.26 8.63 -24.44
CA GLY A 20 -15.82 8.83 -24.66
C GLY A 20 -14.91 8.53 -23.46
N VAL A 21 -15.47 8.19 -22.30
CA VAL A 21 -14.74 7.76 -21.09
C VAL A 21 -14.71 6.24 -21.02
N VAL A 22 -13.56 5.66 -20.67
CA VAL A 22 -13.40 4.23 -20.39
C VAL A 22 -13.34 4.04 -18.87
N TYR A 23 -14.28 3.27 -18.35
CA TYR A 23 -14.36 2.85 -16.96
C TYR A 23 -13.71 1.48 -16.82
N LEU A 24 -12.86 1.35 -15.81
CA LEU A 24 -12.13 0.15 -15.46
C LEU A 24 -12.66 -0.32 -14.10
N ASP A 25 -13.35 -1.46 -14.08
CA ASP A 25 -14.03 -1.99 -12.89
C ASP A 25 -13.27 -3.18 -12.30
N VAL A 26 -12.91 -3.10 -11.02
CA VAL A 26 -12.03 -4.09 -10.37
C VAL A 26 -12.84 -5.34 -10.06
N HIS A 27 -12.43 -6.49 -10.60
CA HIS A 27 -13.07 -7.77 -10.31
C HIS A 27 -12.21 -8.58 -9.34
N LYS A 28 -12.81 -9.01 -8.22
CA LYS A 28 -12.16 -9.93 -7.30
C LYS A 28 -12.31 -11.37 -7.82
N LEU A 29 -11.18 -12.02 -8.10
CA LEU A 29 -11.18 -13.43 -8.49
C LEU A 29 -11.60 -14.34 -7.32
N PRO A 30 -12.13 -15.54 -7.59
CA PRO A 30 -12.44 -16.51 -6.55
C PRO A 30 -11.19 -16.84 -5.72
N GLU A 31 -11.26 -16.62 -4.41
CA GLU A 31 -10.21 -16.95 -3.45
C GLU A 31 -10.67 -18.10 -2.56
N ARG A 32 -9.73 -18.94 -2.13
CA ARG A 32 -10.03 -19.90 -1.05
C ARG A 32 -10.34 -19.14 0.24
N PRO A 33 -11.18 -19.70 1.12
CA PRO A 33 -11.37 -19.12 2.45
C PRO A 33 -10.02 -18.91 3.15
N GLN A 34 -9.87 -17.73 3.75
CA GLN A 34 -8.67 -17.40 4.51
C GLN A 34 -8.66 -18.15 5.84
N SER A 35 -7.52 -18.74 6.18
CA SER A 35 -7.27 -19.29 7.51
C SER A 35 -7.19 -18.16 8.56
N ASP A 36 -7.39 -18.50 9.83
CA ASP A 36 -7.24 -17.53 10.93
C ASP A 36 -5.84 -16.91 10.99
N PHE A 37 -4.82 -17.67 10.58
CA PHE A 37 -3.47 -17.16 10.51
C PHE A 37 -3.26 -16.16 9.37
N GLU A 38 -3.89 -16.36 8.21
CA GLU A 38 -3.88 -15.40 7.11
C GLU A 38 -4.63 -14.13 7.48
N ARG A 39 -5.80 -14.26 8.14
CA ARG A 39 -6.55 -13.12 8.68
C ARG A 39 -5.71 -12.34 9.70
N ARG A 40 -4.98 -13.03 10.57
CA ARG A 40 -4.06 -12.40 11.54
C ARG A 40 -2.91 -11.66 10.84
N ARG A 41 -2.37 -12.23 9.75
CA ARG A 41 -1.33 -11.56 8.94
C ARG A 41 -1.86 -10.28 8.28
N CYS A 42 -3.10 -10.27 7.79
CA CYS A 42 -3.76 -9.07 7.29
C CYS A 42 -3.96 -8.04 8.41
N TYR A 43 -4.45 -8.48 9.59
CA TYR A 43 -4.63 -7.62 10.75
C TYR A 43 -3.34 -6.92 11.19
N TRP A 44 -2.18 -7.58 11.10
CA TRP A 44 -0.90 -6.92 11.40
C TRP A 44 -0.60 -5.72 10.50
N GLY A 45 -1.12 -5.68 9.28
CA GLY A 45 -1.08 -4.51 8.40
C GLY A 45 -1.84 -3.34 9.00
N TYR A 46 -3.14 -3.52 9.23
CA TYR A 46 -4.00 -2.49 9.82
C TYR A 46 -3.55 -2.06 11.23
N CYS A 47 -3.01 -2.99 12.02
CA CYS A 47 -2.45 -2.68 13.33
C CYS A 47 -1.19 -1.81 13.21
N PHE A 48 -0.36 -2.01 12.18
CA PHE A 48 0.79 -1.16 11.92
C PHE A 48 0.37 0.24 11.44
N GLU A 49 -0.64 0.33 10.57
CA GLU A 49 -1.21 1.61 10.13
C GLU A 49 -1.72 2.42 11.34
N SER A 50 -2.47 1.78 12.23
CA SER A 50 -2.94 2.40 13.47
C SER A 50 -1.79 2.82 14.41
N LEU A 51 -0.71 2.04 14.44
CA LEU A 51 0.47 2.35 15.27
C LEU A 51 1.30 3.50 14.69
N ALA A 52 1.40 3.58 13.36
CA ALA A 52 2.17 4.57 12.64
C ALA A 52 1.41 5.88 12.37
N THR A 53 0.18 5.99 12.87
CA THR A 53 -0.66 7.19 12.79
C THR A 53 -1.04 7.73 14.17
N GLU A 54 -1.27 9.03 14.22
CA GLU A 54 -1.78 9.71 15.40
C GLU A 54 -3.31 9.65 15.41
N ASP A 55 -3.88 9.05 16.45
CA ASP A 55 -5.32 9.12 16.74
C ASP A 55 -5.51 9.97 18.00
N PRO A 56 -6.13 11.16 17.92
CA PRO A 56 -6.33 12.03 19.07
C PRO A 56 -7.27 11.43 20.13
N ARG A 57 -8.00 10.36 19.80
CA ARG A 57 -8.88 9.64 20.74
C ARG A 57 -8.12 8.59 21.54
N ARG A 58 -6.92 8.20 21.11
CA ARG A 58 -6.10 7.21 21.80
C ARG A 58 -5.38 7.88 22.96
N THR A 59 -5.53 7.32 24.16
CA THR A 59 -4.84 7.81 25.35
C THR A 59 -3.38 7.33 25.40
N ASP A 60 -2.51 8.09 26.04
CA ASP A 60 -1.10 7.73 26.18
C ASP A 60 -0.94 6.39 26.91
N GLY A 61 -0.21 5.46 26.28
CA GLY A 61 0.02 4.10 26.81
C GLY A 61 -1.10 3.10 26.52
N GLU A 62 -2.18 3.53 25.87
CA GLU A 62 -3.25 2.63 25.41
C GLU A 62 -2.79 1.82 24.20
N GLY A 63 -2.98 0.50 24.27
CA GLY A 63 -2.67 -0.41 23.16
C GLY A 63 -3.61 -0.20 21.97
N ILE A 64 -3.20 -0.67 20.79
CA ILE A 64 -4.07 -0.68 19.61
C ILE A 64 -5.24 -1.66 19.84
N HIS A 65 -6.47 -1.17 19.70
CA HIS A 65 -7.69 -1.94 19.89
C HIS A 65 -8.78 -1.41 18.92
N HIS A 66 -9.82 -2.22 18.67
CA HIS A 66 -10.95 -1.89 17.77
C HIS A 66 -10.59 -1.39 16.36
N VAL A 67 -9.56 -1.97 15.74
CA VAL A 67 -9.22 -1.66 14.35
C VAL A 67 -10.33 -2.11 13.41
N ASP A 68 -10.95 -1.16 12.71
CA ASP A 68 -12.01 -1.40 11.72
C ASP A 68 -11.47 -1.20 10.30
N ALA A 69 -11.29 -2.31 9.58
CA ALA A 69 -10.80 -2.31 8.21
C ALA A 69 -11.78 -1.73 7.18
N ASN A 70 -13.00 -1.34 7.58
CA ASN A 70 -13.95 -0.65 6.70
C ASN A 70 -13.77 0.88 6.72
N VAL A 71 -12.96 1.42 7.65
CA VAL A 71 -12.67 2.85 7.71
C VAL A 71 -11.50 3.14 6.79
N GLU A 72 -11.79 3.83 5.69
CA GLU A 72 -10.80 4.19 4.65
C GLU A 72 -10.89 5.67 4.28
N TYR A 73 -9.79 6.21 3.75
CA TYR A 73 -9.75 7.53 3.14
C TYR A 73 -9.27 7.43 1.70
N CYS A 74 -10.06 7.93 0.75
CA CYS A 74 -9.74 7.85 -0.68
C CYS A 74 -9.56 9.25 -1.29
N SER A 75 -8.40 9.45 -1.92
CA SER A 75 -8.09 10.65 -2.69
C SER A 75 -8.47 10.45 -4.17
N VAL A 76 -9.17 11.42 -4.76
CA VAL A 76 -9.46 11.43 -6.20
C VAL A 76 -8.35 12.16 -6.94
N ILE A 77 -7.61 11.43 -7.78
CA ILE A 77 -6.39 11.92 -8.42
C ILE A 77 -6.58 11.99 -9.93
N LYS A 78 -6.08 13.08 -10.52
CA LYS A 78 -5.96 13.26 -11.95
C LYS A 78 -4.49 13.10 -12.37
N THR A 79 -4.23 12.20 -13.30
CA THR A 79 -2.90 11.99 -13.88
C THR A 79 -2.98 11.82 -15.40
N LYS A 80 -1.83 11.63 -16.05
CA LYS A 80 -1.72 11.40 -17.49
C LYS A 80 -0.64 10.34 -17.77
N LEU A 81 -1.01 9.31 -18.50
CA LEU A 81 -0.08 8.28 -18.99
C LEU A 81 -0.04 8.32 -20.52
N GLY A 82 1.11 8.70 -21.07
CA GLY A 82 1.25 8.92 -22.52
C GLY A 82 0.24 9.97 -23.02
N ALA A 83 -0.62 9.59 -23.96
CA ALA A 83 -1.69 10.45 -24.48
C ALA A 83 -2.99 10.41 -23.66
N HIS A 84 -3.11 9.51 -22.67
CA HIS A 84 -4.37 9.25 -21.97
C HIS A 84 -4.43 9.98 -20.63
N ARG A 85 -5.51 10.73 -20.40
CA ARG A 85 -5.82 11.32 -19.09
C ARG A 85 -6.56 10.28 -18.25
N ILE A 86 -6.17 10.15 -16.98
CA ILE A 86 -6.73 9.18 -16.05
C ILE A 86 -7.26 9.92 -14.84
N LEU A 87 -8.46 9.56 -14.41
CA LEU A 87 -9.01 9.88 -13.10
C LEU A 87 -9.09 8.56 -12.32
N MET A 88 -8.56 8.53 -11.10
CA MET A 88 -8.57 7.34 -10.26
C MET A 88 -8.86 7.72 -8.80
N GLY A 89 -9.54 6.83 -8.09
CA GLY A 89 -9.52 6.83 -6.63
C GLY A 89 -8.28 6.09 -6.14
N ALA A 90 -7.61 6.64 -5.14
CA ALA A 90 -6.47 6.02 -4.48
C ALA A 90 -6.68 6.14 -2.97
N GLU A 91 -6.82 5.00 -2.30
CA GLU A 91 -6.79 4.90 -0.84
C GLU A 91 -5.45 5.43 -0.33
N MET A 92 -5.48 6.24 0.73
CA MET A 92 -4.30 6.81 1.36
C MET A 92 -4.28 6.46 2.83
N ASP A 93 -3.18 5.89 3.28
CA ASP A 93 -3.04 5.44 4.67
C ASP A 93 -2.95 6.62 5.65
N CYS A 94 -2.10 7.61 5.34
CA CYS A 94 -1.99 8.83 6.13
C CYS A 94 -1.37 10.00 5.35
N CYS A 95 -1.24 11.15 6.01
CA CYS A 95 -0.55 12.31 5.48
C CYS A 95 0.39 12.94 6.51
N ASP A 96 1.37 13.66 6.02
CA ASP A 96 2.32 14.46 6.80
C ASP A 96 2.50 15.83 6.10
N SER A 97 3.22 16.74 6.73
CA SER A 97 3.47 18.09 6.22
C SER A 97 4.93 18.47 6.34
N THR A 98 5.47 19.16 5.33
CA THR A 98 6.78 19.80 5.42
C THR A 98 6.73 21.03 6.32
N ASP A 99 7.90 21.53 6.75
CA ASP A 99 8.02 22.72 7.61
C ASP A 99 7.32 23.97 7.05
N ASP A 100 7.17 24.05 5.72
CA ASP A 100 6.46 25.11 5.00
C ASP A 100 4.93 24.89 4.90
N GLY A 101 4.40 23.84 5.54
CA GLY A 101 2.97 23.53 5.61
C GLY A 101 2.42 22.76 4.42
N ARG A 102 3.23 22.40 3.41
CA ARG A 102 2.76 21.60 2.28
C ARG A 102 2.49 20.16 2.71
N ARG A 103 1.25 19.71 2.51
CA ARG A 103 0.82 18.33 2.80
C ARG A 103 1.26 17.35 1.72
N PHE A 104 1.59 16.15 2.14
CA PHE A 104 1.83 15.00 1.26
C PHE A 104 1.33 13.71 1.91
N TYR A 105 0.92 12.75 1.10
CA TYR A 105 0.52 11.43 1.58
C TYR A 105 1.74 10.56 1.87
N VAL A 106 1.57 9.58 2.76
CA VAL A 106 2.57 8.54 3.07
C VAL A 106 1.90 7.19 2.98
N GLU A 107 2.52 6.26 2.25
CA GLU A 107 2.08 4.87 2.18
C GLU A 107 2.68 4.08 3.36
N LEU A 108 1.88 3.26 4.00
CA LEU A 108 2.27 2.38 5.10
C LEU A 108 2.19 0.93 4.62
N LYS A 109 3.25 0.17 4.83
CA LYS A 109 3.29 -1.26 4.49
C LYS A 109 3.92 -2.06 5.60
N THR A 110 3.49 -3.31 5.72
CA THR A 110 4.19 -4.31 6.53
C THR A 110 4.85 -5.36 5.67
N ASN A 111 5.98 -5.85 6.15
CA ASN A 111 6.69 -6.98 5.56
C ASN A 111 7.22 -7.90 6.66
N ARG A 112 7.43 -9.18 6.33
CA ARG A 112 8.25 -10.03 7.21
C ARG A 112 9.68 -9.49 7.23
N GLU A 113 10.39 -9.57 8.35
CA GLU A 113 11.82 -9.27 8.38
C GLU A 113 12.56 -10.11 7.34
N LEU A 114 13.53 -9.47 6.70
CA LEU A 114 14.23 -10.06 5.57
C LEU A 114 15.31 -11.03 6.06
N ASP A 115 15.45 -12.11 5.32
CA ASP A 115 16.57 -13.02 5.38
C ASP A 115 17.10 -13.22 3.94
N TYR A 116 18.25 -13.89 3.83
CA TYR A 116 18.89 -14.15 2.54
C TYR A 116 17.98 -14.86 1.52
N GLN A 117 16.96 -15.60 1.97
CA GLN A 117 16.05 -16.33 1.08
C GLN A 117 14.88 -15.47 0.59
N THR A 118 14.54 -14.41 1.31
CA THR A 118 13.36 -13.56 1.04
C THR A 118 13.70 -12.20 0.45
N GLU A 119 14.96 -11.77 0.58
CA GLU A 119 15.45 -10.47 0.10
C GLU A 119 15.23 -10.27 -1.41
N GLU A 120 15.63 -11.23 -2.25
CA GLU A 120 15.47 -11.10 -3.70
C GLU A 120 14.00 -10.91 -4.10
N ARG A 121 13.10 -11.72 -3.52
CA ARG A 121 11.67 -11.62 -3.79
C ARG A 121 11.09 -10.29 -3.31
N TYR A 122 11.56 -9.80 -2.17
CA TYR A 122 11.16 -8.51 -1.65
C TYR A 122 11.57 -7.37 -2.60
N GLU A 123 12.83 -7.33 -3.02
CA GLU A 123 13.35 -6.30 -3.93
C GLU A 123 12.67 -6.36 -5.31
N ARG A 124 12.49 -7.56 -5.87
CA ARG A 124 11.96 -7.73 -7.24
C ARG A 124 10.45 -7.65 -7.37
N GLU A 125 9.71 -8.18 -6.39
CA GLU A 125 8.25 -8.28 -6.48
C GLU A 125 7.56 -7.30 -5.54
N LYS A 126 7.91 -7.31 -4.25
CA LYS A 126 7.20 -6.53 -3.25
C LYS A 126 7.42 -5.03 -3.47
N LEU A 127 8.67 -4.59 -3.60
CA LEU A 127 8.98 -3.19 -3.86
C LEU A 127 8.45 -2.70 -5.21
N LEU A 128 8.43 -3.54 -6.24
CA LEU A 128 7.83 -3.20 -7.53
C LEU A 128 6.33 -2.87 -7.37
N LYS A 129 5.57 -3.70 -6.65
CA LYS A 129 4.13 -3.47 -6.41
C LYS A 129 3.90 -2.18 -5.65
N VAL A 130 4.64 -1.99 -4.56
CA VAL A 130 4.51 -0.80 -3.70
C VAL A 130 4.91 0.46 -4.47
N TRP A 131 5.99 0.41 -5.25
CA TRP A 131 6.39 1.51 -6.11
C TRP A 131 5.32 1.87 -7.14
N ILE A 132 4.72 0.90 -7.84
CA ILE A 132 3.65 1.16 -8.82
C ILE A 132 2.48 1.90 -8.17
N GLN A 133 2.03 1.43 -6.99
CA GLN A 133 0.90 2.02 -6.28
C GLN A 133 1.20 3.47 -5.90
N SER A 134 2.30 3.71 -5.19
CA SER A 134 2.68 5.05 -4.72
C SER A 134 3.03 5.99 -5.87
N PHE A 135 3.69 5.50 -6.94
CA PHE A 135 4.06 6.32 -8.09
C PHE A 135 2.84 6.82 -8.86
N LEU A 136 1.86 5.95 -9.14
CA LEU A 136 0.65 6.33 -9.88
C LEU A 136 -0.20 7.34 -9.11
N ALA A 137 -0.24 7.22 -7.78
CA ALA A 137 -0.96 8.10 -6.89
C ALA A 137 -0.15 9.35 -6.45
N GLY A 138 1.10 9.50 -6.91
CA GLY A 138 1.96 10.64 -6.57
C GLY A 138 2.36 10.70 -5.09
N VAL A 139 2.38 9.56 -4.39
CA VAL A 139 2.78 9.43 -2.99
C VAL A 139 4.32 9.42 -2.90
N PRO A 140 4.96 10.40 -2.24
CA PRO A 140 6.42 10.55 -2.27
C PRO A 140 7.19 9.63 -1.31
N TYR A 141 6.54 9.14 -0.26
CA TYR A 141 7.18 8.33 0.78
C TYR A 141 6.39 7.06 1.06
N ILE A 142 7.13 5.99 1.37
CA ILE A 142 6.61 4.73 1.86
C ILE A 142 7.33 4.40 3.17
N VAL A 143 6.59 4.05 4.21
CA VAL A 143 7.14 3.55 5.47
C VAL A 143 6.80 2.06 5.59
N ILE A 144 7.84 1.25 5.77
CA ILE A 144 7.72 -0.20 5.87
C ILE A 144 8.03 -0.63 7.31
N GLY A 145 7.07 -1.27 7.96
CA GLY A 145 7.25 -1.99 9.21
C GLY A 145 7.64 -3.45 8.95
N PHE A 146 8.84 -3.84 9.36
CA PHE A 146 9.30 -5.22 9.31
C PHE A 146 8.99 -5.93 10.61
N ARG A 147 8.32 -7.07 10.50
CA ARG A 147 7.88 -7.88 11.64
C ARG A 147 8.47 -9.28 11.62
N ASP A 148 8.62 -9.86 12.81
CA ASP A 148 8.94 -11.28 12.94
C ASP A 148 7.73 -12.18 12.60
N ASP A 149 7.92 -13.50 12.73
CA ASP A 149 6.89 -14.51 12.47
C ASP A 149 5.79 -14.55 13.55
N ARG A 150 6.01 -13.90 14.69
CA ARG A 150 5.03 -13.73 15.78
C ARG A 150 4.20 -12.45 15.64
N GLY A 151 4.51 -11.60 14.66
CA GLY A 151 3.83 -10.33 14.42
C GLY A 151 4.41 -9.15 15.18
N LYS A 152 5.56 -9.30 15.83
CA LYS A 152 6.24 -8.20 16.52
C LYS A 152 6.99 -7.33 15.51
N LEU A 153 6.76 -6.02 15.53
CA LEU A 153 7.56 -5.06 14.78
C LEU A 153 8.99 -5.05 15.31
N VAL A 154 9.97 -5.26 14.43
CA VAL A 154 11.39 -5.35 14.77
C VAL A 154 12.23 -4.25 14.12
N ARG A 155 11.77 -3.70 12.99
CA ARG A 155 12.45 -2.62 12.27
C ARG A 155 11.46 -1.79 11.47
N THR A 156 11.79 -0.53 11.25
CA THR A 156 11.07 0.35 10.32
C THR A 156 12.04 0.94 9.30
N GLU A 157 11.57 1.18 8.08
CA GLU A 157 12.34 1.81 7.02
C GLU A 157 11.47 2.83 6.29
N ARG A 158 11.99 4.03 6.07
CA ARG A 158 11.34 5.05 5.25
C ARG A 158 12.03 5.14 3.90
N LEU A 159 11.28 4.85 2.84
CA LEU A 159 11.72 4.90 1.45
C LEU A 159 11.13 6.13 0.76
N ARG A 160 11.91 6.70 -0.17
CA ARG A 160 11.39 7.65 -1.15
C ARG A 160 10.95 6.87 -2.37
N THR A 161 9.72 7.08 -2.83
CA THR A 161 9.16 6.37 -3.99
C THR A 161 10.06 6.47 -5.21
N LYS A 162 10.66 7.64 -5.45
CA LYS A 162 11.58 7.89 -6.58
C LYS A 162 12.91 7.12 -6.51
N ASP A 163 13.35 6.70 -5.32
CA ASP A 163 14.63 6.02 -5.14
C ASP A 163 14.50 4.50 -5.28
N ILE A 164 13.28 3.96 -5.19
CA ILE A 164 13.06 2.50 -5.26
C ILE A 164 13.58 1.93 -6.58
N THR A 165 13.42 2.64 -7.69
CA THR A 165 13.90 2.21 -9.01
C THR A 165 15.42 2.23 -9.16
N GLN A 166 16.16 2.75 -8.17
CA GLN A 166 17.63 2.83 -8.17
C GLN A 166 18.27 1.73 -7.32
N ARG A 167 17.47 0.93 -6.61
CA ARG A 167 17.96 -0.22 -5.84
C ARG A 167 18.43 -1.31 -6.81
N LYS A 168 19.56 -1.94 -6.49
CA LYS A 168 20.23 -2.95 -7.33
C LYS A 168 19.71 -4.34 -7.03
#